data_AF-A0A7N8Y2E2-F1
#
_entry.id   AF-A0A7N8Y2E2-F1
#
_cell.length_a   1.000
_cell.length_b   1.000
_cell.length_c   1.000
_cell.angle_alpha   90.00
_cell.angle_beta   90.00
_cell.angle_gamma   90.00
#
_symmetry.space_group_name_H-M   'P 1'
#
loop_
_entity.id
_entity.type
_entity.pdbx_description
1 polymer ?
#
loop_
_entity_poly.entity_id
_entity_poly.type
_entity_poly.pdbx_seq_one_letter_code
_entity_poly.pdbx_strand_id
1 'polypeptide(L)'
;MASDDIAQLADALSKTHVGDGELSYKGLGMKLDNAQSVEELVHEIEQYQGLRALRLEGNTVGVEAAQAIAKALESKDLLQRCYWSDMFTGRLRSEIPTALRSLGSALMGAGARLTELDLSDNAFGPDGVKGIEQLLKSPSCYTLRELKLNNCGMGIGGGKILAEALTECHKQSSALGAPLRLRVFIAGRNRLENEGARALARAFQLLGSLEEVHMPQNGINYTGVKALASAMRHNPELRVLNFNDNTFTKRGTLAMAQALRHLRNIQVINFGDCLVRSEGAVAIAAVLREGLPILKELNLSFGEITEAAALVVAQAVMDKPLMEKMDLNGNCLGEEGCEALREIMQNMDKGDMLASLSDDEGEPEDEDDDDDASDECTEDDEDTDMVKENGVNGKEEKIHTYKLHYGVLKKLLSGSVLQSYCFLSTLLVKMGLLKGEGKMKKVSVVPGQLLCLEHAVRQDYFPCHHASLLHTFMSKNTEALESCSSARERLRAALEKRCHDQF
;
A
#
# COMPACT_ATOMS: atom_id res chain seq x y z
N MET A 1 -29.47 -45.37 7.52
CA MET A 1 -30.63 -45.20 6.60
C MET A 1 -31.16 -43.78 6.71
N ALA A 2 -32.05 -43.43 7.64
CA ALA A 2 -32.63 -42.07 7.67
C ALA A 2 -31.63 -40.90 7.95
N SER A 3 -30.48 -41.14 8.62
CA SER A 3 -29.46 -40.09 8.81
C SER A 3 -28.47 -39.98 7.64
N ASP A 4 -28.28 -41.06 6.88
CA ASP A 4 -27.43 -41.03 5.68
C ASP A 4 -28.14 -40.26 4.56
N ASP A 5 -29.46 -40.42 4.47
CA ASP A 5 -30.29 -39.70 3.50
C ASP A 5 -30.33 -38.19 3.79
N ILE A 6 -30.30 -37.76 5.06
CA ILE A 6 -30.27 -36.33 5.44
C ILE A 6 -28.91 -35.71 5.16
N ALA A 7 -27.81 -36.43 5.39
CA ALA A 7 -26.47 -35.96 5.06
C ALA A 7 -26.27 -35.85 3.53
N GLN A 8 -26.78 -36.82 2.77
CA GLN A 8 -26.79 -36.77 1.31
C GLN A 8 -27.71 -35.67 0.77
N LEU A 9 -28.85 -35.42 1.40
CA LEU A 9 -29.72 -34.29 1.04
C LEU A 9 -29.10 -32.94 1.38
N ALA A 10 -28.39 -32.81 2.50
CA ALA A 10 -27.67 -31.59 2.87
C ALA A 10 -26.47 -31.33 1.93
N ASP A 11 -25.75 -32.38 1.53
CA ASP A 11 -24.66 -32.31 0.55
C ASP A 11 -25.20 -32.04 -0.87
N ALA A 12 -26.34 -32.63 -1.24
CA ALA A 12 -27.03 -32.30 -2.48
C ALA A 12 -27.62 -30.88 -2.46
N LEU A 13 -28.09 -30.39 -1.31
CA LEU A 13 -28.62 -29.02 -1.12
C LEU A 13 -27.51 -27.95 -1.08
N SER A 14 -26.31 -28.26 -0.59
CA SER A 14 -25.15 -27.38 -0.70
C SER A 14 -24.61 -27.32 -2.15
N LYS A 15 -24.75 -28.41 -2.92
CA LYS A 15 -24.39 -28.52 -4.34
C LYS A 15 -25.48 -27.99 -5.30
N THR A 16 -26.73 -27.80 -4.86
CA THR A 16 -27.85 -27.38 -5.75
C THR A 16 -28.05 -25.86 -5.79
N HIS A 17 -27.44 -25.27 -6.82
CA HIS A 17 -28.02 -24.31 -7.77
C HIS A 17 -28.90 -23.19 -7.19
N VAL A 18 -28.24 -22.14 -6.71
CA VAL A 18 -28.84 -20.80 -6.65
C VAL A 18 -28.85 -20.22 -8.06
N GLY A 19 -29.91 -20.48 -8.84
CA GLY A 19 -30.49 -19.69 -9.95
C GLY A 19 -29.64 -19.04 -11.07
N ASP A 20 -28.31 -19.01 -11.02
CA ASP A 20 -27.46 -18.11 -11.82
C ASP A 20 -26.22 -18.81 -12.40
N GLY A 21 -26.34 -20.13 -12.65
CA GLY A 21 -25.28 -20.94 -13.25
C GLY A 21 -24.02 -21.07 -12.38
N GLU A 22 -24.16 -21.04 -11.05
CA GLU A 22 -23.05 -21.23 -10.11
C GLU A 22 -22.87 -22.71 -9.74
N LEU A 23 -21.62 -23.18 -9.81
CA LEU A 23 -21.14 -24.42 -9.21
C LEU A 23 -20.25 -24.07 -8.02
N SER A 24 -20.61 -24.57 -6.83
CA SER A 24 -19.99 -24.16 -5.57
C SER A 24 -19.51 -25.33 -4.74
N TYR A 25 -18.26 -25.24 -4.30
CA TYR A 25 -17.60 -26.14 -3.34
C TYR A 25 -17.13 -25.37 -2.10
N LYS A 26 -17.81 -24.26 -1.76
CA LYS A 26 -17.39 -23.36 -0.67
C LYS A 26 -17.26 -24.10 0.67
N GLY A 27 -16.12 -23.94 1.34
CA GLY A 27 -15.93 -24.30 2.74
C GLY A 27 -15.94 -25.80 3.03
N LEU A 28 -15.76 -26.64 2.01
CA LEU A 28 -15.74 -28.10 2.17
C LEU A 28 -14.41 -28.64 2.71
N GLY A 29 -13.36 -27.81 2.76
CA GLY A 29 -12.06 -28.19 3.32
C GLY A 29 -11.37 -29.32 2.54
N MET A 30 -11.66 -29.45 1.25
CA MET A 30 -11.15 -30.55 0.43
C MET A 30 -9.66 -30.39 0.13
N LYS A 31 -8.92 -31.50 0.18
CA LYS A 31 -7.52 -31.56 -0.28
C LYS A 31 -7.46 -32.07 -1.71
N LEU A 32 -7.42 -31.13 -2.64
CA LEU A 32 -7.42 -31.36 -4.07
C LEU A 32 -5.96 -31.38 -4.56
N ASP A 33 -5.27 -32.51 -4.38
CA ASP A 33 -3.84 -32.69 -4.68
C ASP A 33 -3.53 -32.97 -6.15
N ASN A 34 -4.34 -33.80 -6.80
CA ASN A 34 -4.07 -34.35 -8.13
C ASN A 34 -5.35 -34.58 -8.93
N ALA A 35 -5.21 -35.06 -10.16
CA ALA A 35 -6.34 -35.30 -11.07
C ALA A 35 -7.40 -36.26 -10.49
N GLN A 36 -6.98 -37.27 -9.70
CA GLN A 36 -7.91 -38.22 -9.08
C GLN A 36 -8.74 -37.55 -7.99
N SER A 37 -8.11 -36.67 -7.18
CA SER A 37 -8.81 -35.97 -6.09
C SER A 37 -9.88 -34.97 -6.56
N VAL A 38 -9.85 -34.57 -7.84
CA VAL A 38 -10.84 -33.66 -8.44
C VAL A 38 -11.74 -34.34 -9.47
N GLU A 39 -11.76 -35.67 -9.54
CA GLU A 39 -12.50 -36.41 -10.59
C GLU A 39 -13.99 -36.07 -10.58
N GLU A 40 -14.64 -36.08 -9.41
CA GLU A 40 -16.05 -35.71 -9.26
C GLU A 40 -16.30 -34.24 -9.64
N LEU A 41 -15.45 -33.34 -9.15
CA LEU A 41 -15.54 -31.90 -9.44
C LEU A 41 -15.37 -31.61 -10.94
N VAL A 42 -14.39 -32.25 -11.59
CA VAL A 42 -14.16 -32.14 -13.03
C VAL A 42 -15.37 -32.66 -13.80
N HIS A 43 -15.90 -33.81 -13.41
CA HIS A 43 -17.09 -34.39 -14.04
C HIS A 43 -18.29 -33.44 -13.92
N GLU A 44 -18.51 -32.85 -12.74
CA GLU A 44 -19.57 -31.87 -12.53
C GLU A 44 -19.37 -30.62 -13.39
N ILE A 45 -18.15 -30.07 -13.45
CA ILE A 45 -17.84 -28.94 -14.35
C ILE A 45 -18.19 -29.31 -15.80
N GLU A 46 -17.70 -30.44 -16.30
CA GLU A 46 -17.92 -30.87 -17.69
C GLU A 46 -19.41 -30.97 -18.03
N GLN A 47 -20.21 -31.60 -17.16
CA GLN A 47 -21.65 -31.76 -17.36
C GLN A 47 -22.45 -30.47 -17.18
N TYR A 48 -21.92 -29.48 -16.44
CA TYR A 48 -22.62 -28.24 -16.14
C TYR A 48 -22.82 -27.38 -17.40
N GLN A 49 -24.05 -27.32 -17.90
CA GLN A 49 -24.43 -26.46 -19.02
C GLN A 49 -24.69 -25.03 -18.55
N GLY A 50 -24.07 -24.05 -19.21
CA GLY A 50 -24.25 -22.65 -18.85
C GLY A 50 -23.59 -22.25 -17.53
N LEU A 51 -22.44 -22.86 -17.19
CA LEU A 51 -21.65 -22.50 -16.02
C LEU A 51 -21.20 -21.03 -16.12
N ARG A 52 -21.69 -20.19 -15.21
CA ARG A 52 -21.38 -18.75 -15.10
C ARG A 52 -20.47 -18.44 -13.93
N ALA A 53 -20.49 -19.25 -12.88
CA ALA A 53 -19.65 -19.04 -11.71
C ALA A 53 -19.07 -20.34 -11.16
N LEU A 54 -17.79 -20.31 -10.79
CA LEU A 54 -17.12 -21.42 -10.10
C LEU A 54 -16.56 -20.93 -8.77
N ARG A 55 -17.02 -21.55 -7.67
CA ARG A 55 -16.58 -21.24 -6.31
C ARG A 55 -15.80 -22.39 -5.71
N LEU A 56 -14.53 -22.14 -5.42
CA LEU A 56 -13.58 -23.10 -4.81
C LEU A 56 -13.10 -22.64 -3.43
N GLU A 57 -13.70 -21.58 -2.90
CA GLU A 57 -13.34 -20.95 -1.62
C GLU A 57 -13.23 -21.95 -0.46
N GLY A 58 -12.15 -21.89 0.32
CA GLY A 58 -11.96 -22.73 1.51
C GLY A 58 -11.57 -24.18 1.22
N ASN A 59 -10.86 -24.42 0.11
CA ASN A 59 -10.30 -25.72 -0.26
C ASN A 59 -8.79 -25.61 -0.54
N THR A 60 -8.10 -26.73 -0.72
CA THR A 60 -6.66 -26.73 -1.01
C THR A 60 -6.38 -27.33 -2.39
N VAL A 61 -6.16 -26.48 -3.39
CA VAL A 61 -5.92 -26.88 -4.78
C VAL A 61 -4.43 -26.96 -5.08
N GLY A 62 -3.99 -28.11 -5.59
CA GLY A 62 -2.61 -28.37 -6.03
C GLY A 62 -2.42 -28.07 -7.49
N VAL A 63 -1.17 -28.12 -7.95
CA VAL A 63 -0.85 -27.85 -9.36
C VAL A 63 -1.55 -28.83 -10.29
N GLU A 64 -1.47 -30.13 -10.02
CA GLU A 64 -2.10 -31.17 -10.85
C GLU A 64 -3.63 -31.10 -10.80
N ALA A 65 -4.20 -30.85 -9.62
CA ALA A 65 -5.64 -30.61 -9.48
C ALA A 65 -6.09 -29.37 -10.28
N ALA A 66 -5.36 -28.25 -10.18
CA ALA A 66 -5.64 -27.04 -10.95
C ALA A 66 -5.55 -27.27 -12.46
N GLN A 67 -4.62 -28.11 -12.93
CA GLN A 67 -4.51 -28.50 -14.34
C GLN A 67 -5.70 -29.34 -14.81
N ALA A 68 -6.15 -30.30 -14.00
CA ALA A 68 -7.34 -31.10 -14.30
C ALA A 68 -8.61 -30.24 -14.33
N ILE A 69 -8.78 -29.33 -13.36
CA ILE A 69 -9.85 -28.33 -13.34
C ILE A 69 -9.77 -27.42 -14.57
N ALA A 70 -8.58 -26.91 -14.90
CA ALA A 70 -8.36 -26.05 -16.06
C ALA A 70 -8.82 -26.72 -17.36
N LYS A 71 -8.50 -28.00 -17.56
CA LYS A 71 -8.96 -28.76 -18.74
C LYS A 71 -10.49 -28.80 -18.86
N ALA A 72 -11.19 -28.98 -17.75
CA ALA A 72 -12.66 -28.98 -17.73
C ALA A 72 -13.23 -27.59 -18.11
N LEU A 73 -12.54 -26.52 -17.72
CA LEU A 73 -12.93 -25.13 -17.97
C LEU A 73 -12.72 -24.66 -19.42
N GLU A 74 -11.91 -25.34 -20.23
CA GLU A 74 -11.68 -24.98 -21.64
C GLU A 74 -12.96 -24.96 -22.49
N SER A 75 -14.00 -25.66 -22.04
CA SER A 75 -15.32 -25.71 -22.69
C SER A 75 -16.34 -24.70 -22.13
N LYS A 76 -15.95 -23.85 -21.17
CA LYS A 76 -16.87 -23.00 -20.39
C LYS A 76 -16.73 -21.52 -20.77
N ASP A 77 -17.13 -21.19 -21.99
CA ASP A 77 -17.14 -19.84 -22.57
C ASP A 77 -18.06 -18.84 -21.85
N LEU A 78 -19.11 -19.35 -21.20
CA LEU A 78 -20.06 -18.55 -20.42
C LEU A 78 -19.60 -18.22 -19.00
N LEU A 79 -18.41 -18.67 -18.57
CA LEU A 79 -17.91 -18.39 -17.23
C LEU A 79 -17.61 -16.89 -17.06
N GLN A 80 -18.13 -16.32 -15.97
CA GLN A 80 -18.09 -14.89 -15.67
C GLN A 80 -17.51 -14.60 -14.29
N ARG A 81 -17.67 -15.50 -13.31
CA ARG A 81 -17.24 -15.25 -11.92
C ARG A 81 -16.38 -16.39 -11.40
N CYS A 82 -15.24 -16.03 -10.87
CA CYS A 82 -14.31 -16.97 -10.27
C CYS A 82 -14.09 -16.60 -8.80
N TYR A 83 -14.62 -17.42 -7.89
CA TYR A 83 -14.43 -17.24 -6.45
C TYR A 83 -13.37 -18.22 -5.97
N TRP A 84 -12.12 -17.76 -6.05
CA TRP A 84 -10.90 -18.52 -5.84
C TRP A 84 -10.14 -18.02 -4.61
N SER A 85 -10.84 -17.41 -3.66
CA SER A 85 -10.28 -17.03 -2.37
C SER A 85 -9.94 -18.25 -1.52
N ASP A 86 -8.94 -18.15 -0.64
CA ASP A 86 -8.52 -19.23 0.28
C ASP A 86 -8.47 -20.63 -0.38
N MET A 87 -7.86 -20.73 -1.57
CA MET A 87 -7.79 -21.98 -2.33
C MET A 87 -6.42 -22.68 -2.26
N PHE A 88 -5.43 -22.05 -1.61
CA PHE A 88 -4.04 -22.52 -1.55
C PHE A 88 -3.53 -22.72 -0.12
N THR A 89 -4.42 -22.79 0.87
CA THR A 89 -4.02 -23.02 2.26
C THR A 89 -3.27 -24.35 2.39
N GLY A 90 -2.05 -24.30 2.95
CA GLY A 90 -1.15 -25.44 3.09
C GLY A 90 -0.28 -25.76 1.86
N ARG A 91 -0.43 -25.05 0.73
CA ARG A 91 0.43 -25.21 -0.46
C ARG A 91 1.73 -24.44 -0.36
N LEU A 92 2.73 -24.88 -1.13
CA LEU A 92 3.94 -24.11 -1.30
C LEU A 92 3.64 -22.86 -2.12
N ARG A 93 4.19 -21.73 -1.70
CA ARG A 93 4.07 -20.45 -2.42
C ARG A 93 4.51 -20.54 -3.88
N SER A 94 5.47 -21.39 -4.21
CA SER A 94 5.96 -21.60 -5.59
C SER A 94 4.97 -22.33 -6.49
N GLU A 95 3.99 -23.04 -5.93
CA GLU A 95 2.95 -23.76 -6.69
C GLU A 95 1.85 -22.82 -7.20
N ILE A 96 1.52 -21.80 -6.40
CA ILE A 96 0.41 -20.87 -6.64
C ILE A 96 0.47 -20.25 -8.06
N PRO A 97 1.60 -19.67 -8.52
CA PRO A 97 1.65 -19.09 -9.87
C PRO A 97 1.40 -20.13 -10.97
N THR A 98 1.81 -21.38 -10.78
CA THR A 98 1.65 -22.43 -11.80
C THR A 98 0.21 -22.91 -11.87
N ALA A 99 -0.44 -23.10 -10.72
CA ALA A 99 -1.86 -23.40 -10.65
C ALA A 99 -2.70 -22.29 -11.29
N LEU A 100 -2.47 -21.02 -10.90
CA LEU A 100 -3.19 -19.86 -11.45
C LEU A 100 -2.95 -19.66 -12.95
N ARG A 101 -1.73 -19.89 -13.46
CA ARG A 101 -1.46 -19.86 -14.90
C ARG A 101 -2.26 -20.92 -15.66
N SER A 102 -2.39 -22.12 -15.10
CA SER A 102 -3.14 -23.21 -15.74
C SER A 102 -4.61 -22.83 -15.84
N LEU A 103 -5.22 -22.39 -14.73
CA LEU A 103 -6.60 -21.93 -14.69
C LEU A 103 -6.82 -20.72 -15.63
N GLY A 104 -5.97 -19.71 -15.54
CA GLY A 104 -6.05 -18.51 -16.38
C GLY A 104 -5.90 -18.82 -17.86
N SER A 105 -5.01 -19.75 -18.24
CA SER A 105 -4.87 -20.19 -19.63
C SER A 105 -6.13 -20.86 -20.16
N ALA A 106 -6.80 -21.68 -19.35
CA ALA A 106 -8.06 -22.30 -19.74
C ALA A 106 -9.17 -21.27 -19.94
N LEU A 107 -9.27 -20.26 -19.06
CA LEU A 107 -10.26 -19.18 -19.22
C LEU A 107 -10.02 -18.36 -20.49
N MET A 108 -8.76 -18.06 -20.81
CA MET A 108 -8.38 -17.39 -22.05
C MET A 108 -8.73 -18.25 -23.28
N GLY A 109 -8.42 -19.56 -23.23
CA GLY A 109 -8.73 -20.50 -24.32
C GLY A 109 -10.23 -20.69 -24.54
N ALA A 110 -11.02 -20.72 -23.47
CA ALA A 110 -12.47 -20.83 -23.52
C ALA A 110 -13.16 -19.56 -24.06
N GLY A 111 -12.45 -18.42 -24.12
CA GLY A 111 -13.06 -17.13 -24.44
C GLY A 111 -13.99 -16.60 -23.33
N ALA A 112 -13.79 -17.07 -22.10
CA ALA A 112 -14.56 -16.63 -20.94
C ALA A 112 -14.46 -15.11 -20.76
N ARG A 113 -15.55 -14.45 -20.34
CA ARG A 113 -15.63 -13.00 -20.17
C ARG A 113 -15.93 -12.66 -18.71
N LEU A 114 -14.87 -12.57 -17.92
CA LEU A 114 -14.98 -12.38 -16.49
C LEU A 114 -15.58 -11.01 -16.13
N THR A 115 -16.47 -11.03 -15.16
CA THR A 115 -17.03 -9.86 -14.47
C THR A 115 -16.52 -9.77 -13.04
N GLU A 116 -16.16 -10.90 -12.42
CA GLU A 116 -15.61 -10.95 -11.06
C GLU A 116 -14.49 -11.98 -10.92
N LEU A 117 -13.41 -11.57 -10.27
CA LEU A 117 -12.31 -12.44 -9.89
C LEU A 117 -11.94 -12.17 -8.44
N ASP A 118 -12.20 -13.14 -7.57
CA ASP A 118 -11.79 -13.12 -6.17
C ASP A 118 -10.66 -14.12 -5.93
N LEU A 119 -9.52 -13.59 -5.49
CA LEU A 119 -8.28 -14.30 -5.20
C LEU A 119 -7.80 -14.01 -3.77
N SER A 120 -8.66 -13.44 -2.93
CA SER A 120 -8.34 -13.05 -1.56
C SER A 120 -7.85 -14.24 -0.73
N ASP A 121 -7.09 -13.97 0.33
CA ASP A 121 -6.62 -14.97 1.29
C ASP A 121 -5.76 -16.09 0.68
N ASN A 122 -5.09 -15.81 -0.44
CA ASN A 122 -4.07 -16.68 -1.02
C ASN A 122 -2.69 -16.09 -0.83
N ALA A 123 -1.77 -16.84 -0.23
CA ALA A 123 -0.40 -16.39 0.08
C ALA A 123 0.51 -16.26 -1.17
N PHE A 124 0.17 -15.33 -2.08
CA PHE A 124 0.89 -15.05 -3.32
C PHE A 124 2.36 -14.71 -3.06
N GLY A 125 2.59 -13.84 -2.09
CA GLY A 125 3.84 -13.09 -2.01
C GLY A 125 4.11 -12.27 -3.30
N PRO A 126 5.31 -11.68 -3.44
CA PRO A 126 5.63 -10.82 -4.58
C PRO A 126 5.49 -11.46 -5.97
N ASP A 127 5.77 -12.75 -6.08
CA ASP A 127 5.71 -13.50 -7.35
C ASP A 127 4.35 -14.11 -7.67
N GLY A 128 3.42 -14.21 -6.71
CA GLY A 128 2.12 -14.84 -6.92
C GLY A 128 1.28 -14.11 -7.97
N VAL A 129 1.36 -12.78 -8.00
CA VAL A 129 0.67 -11.93 -8.98
C VAL A 129 1.09 -12.24 -10.42
N LYS A 130 2.32 -12.71 -10.67
CA LYS A 130 2.77 -13.17 -12.00
C LYS A 130 1.97 -14.37 -12.50
N GLY A 131 1.29 -15.10 -11.61
CA GLY A 131 0.39 -16.19 -11.96
C GLY A 131 -0.85 -15.74 -12.74
N ILE A 132 -1.30 -14.50 -12.52
CA ILE A 132 -2.54 -13.95 -13.10
C ILE A 132 -2.29 -12.79 -14.05
N GLU A 133 -1.05 -12.33 -14.19
CA GLU A 133 -0.68 -11.17 -15.02
C GLU A 133 -1.18 -11.30 -16.47
N GLN A 134 -0.95 -12.44 -17.10
CA GLN A 134 -1.39 -12.68 -18.49
C GLN A 134 -2.91 -12.73 -18.60
N LEU A 135 -3.59 -13.34 -17.62
CA LEU A 135 -5.06 -13.38 -17.58
C LEU A 135 -5.63 -11.96 -17.49
N LEU A 136 -5.11 -11.13 -16.59
CA LEU A 136 -5.59 -9.75 -16.39
C LEU A 136 -5.40 -8.89 -17.65
N LYS A 137 -4.33 -9.11 -18.42
CA LYS A 137 -4.08 -8.41 -19.70
C LYS A 137 -4.94 -8.93 -20.86
N SER A 138 -5.57 -10.08 -20.72
CA SER A 138 -6.27 -10.77 -21.81
C SER A 138 -7.70 -10.25 -22.05
N PRO A 139 -8.29 -10.55 -23.23
CA PRO A 139 -9.70 -10.26 -23.50
C PRO A 139 -10.68 -10.84 -22.47
N SER A 140 -10.30 -11.90 -21.77
CA SER A 140 -11.12 -12.49 -20.72
C SER A 140 -11.37 -11.55 -19.55
N CYS A 141 -10.53 -10.55 -19.35
CA CYS A 141 -10.69 -9.55 -18.28
C CYS A 141 -11.17 -8.18 -18.77
N TYR A 142 -11.44 -7.97 -20.07
CA TYR A 142 -11.92 -6.66 -20.57
C TYR A 142 -13.29 -6.27 -19.99
N THR A 143 -14.09 -7.25 -19.56
CA THR A 143 -15.39 -7.03 -18.92
C THR A 143 -15.33 -7.01 -17.39
N LEU A 144 -14.14 -7.14 -16.79
CA LEU A 144 -13.97 -7.30 -15.35
C LEU A 144 -14.50 -6.06 -14.62
N ARG A 145 -15.35 -6.30 -13.61
CA ARG A 145 -15.98 -5.27 -12.78
C ARG A 145 -15.50 -5.31 -11.36
N GLU A 146 -15.18 -6.49 -10.85
CA GLU A 146 -14.72 -6.69 -9.48
C GLU A 146 -13.42 -7.48 -9.46
N LEU A 147 -12.40 -6.94 -8.80
CA LEU A 147 -11.13 -7.61 -8.57
C LEU A 147 -10.80 -7.56 -7.08
N LYS A 148 -10.72 -8.75 -6.47
CA LYS A 148 -10.50 -8.91 -5.04
C LYS A 148 -9.22 -9.72 -4.81
N LEU A 149 -8.27 -9.10 -4.12
CA LEU A 149 -6.92 -9.60 -3.82
C LEU A 149 -6.57 -9.25 -2.37
N ASN A 150 -7.53 -9.33 -1.45
CA ASN A 150 -7.30 -9.00 -0.05
C ASN A 150 -6.39 -10.05 0.60
N ASN A 151 -5.45 -9.64 1.46
CA ASN A 151 -4.62 -10.56 2.24
C ASN A 151 -3.81 -11.56 1.38
N CYS A 152 -3.19 -11.08 0.30
CA CYS A 152 -2.36 -11.91 -0.60
C CYS A 152 -0.84 -11.76 -0.37
N GLY A 153 -0.41 -10.80 0.46
CA GLY A 153 1.00 -10.53 0.71
C GLY A 153 1.79 -10.08 -0.52
N MET A 154 1.16 -9.37 -1.46
CA MET A 154 1.74 -9.01 -2.77
C MET A 154 3.03 -8.18 -2.69
N GLY A 155 3.21 -7.38 -1.64
CA GLY A 155 4.31 -6.42 -1.53
C GLY A 155 4.25 -5.32 -2.60
N ILE A 156 5.26 -4.43 -2.58
CA ILE A 156 5.43 -3.37 -3.59
C ILE A 156 5.47 -3.95 -5.01
N GLY A 157 6.23 -5.03 -5.22
CA GLY A 157 6.43 -5.64 -6.53
C GLY A 157 5.13 -6.17 -7.14
N GLY A 158 4.32 -6.88 -6.35
CA GLY A 158 3.01 -7.35 -6.79
C GLY A 158 2.05 -6.20 -7.09
N GLY A 159 2.07 -5.13 -6.29
CA GLY A 159 1.30 -3.90 -6.56
C GLY A 159 1.66 -3.25 -7.90
N LYS A 160 2.96 -3.17 -8.23
CA LYS A 160 3.44 -2.64 -9.53
C LYS A 160 3.01 -3.51 -10.71
N ILE A 161 3.14 -4.84 -10.59
CA ILE A 161 2.71 -5.78 -11.64
C ILE A 161 1.19 -5.67 -11.87
N LEU A 162 0.41 -5.60 -10.79
CA LEU A 162 -1.04 -5.45 -10.86
C LEU A 162 -1.45 -4.15 -11.55
N ALA A 163 -0.83 -3.03 -11.19
CA ALA A 163 -1.08 -1.73 -11.81
C ALA A 163 -0.77 -1.73 -13.32
N GLU A 164 0.35 -2.33 -13.71
CA GLU A 164 0.74 -2.47 -15.12
C GLU A 164 -0.26 -3.35 -15.88
N ALA A 165 -0.68 -4.48 -15.31
CA ALA A 165 -1.66 -5.37 -15.93
C ALA A 165 -3.01 -4.68 -16.13
N LEU A 166 -3.51 -3.93 -15.15
CA LEU A 166 -4.76 -3.17 -15.26
C LEU A 166 -4.64 -2.04 -16.29
N THR A 167 -3.51 -1.34 -16.33
CA THR A 167 -3.24 -0.28 -17.31
C THR A 167 -3.25 -0.83 -18.73
N GLU A 168 -2.55 -1.94 -18.97
CA GLU A 168 -2.49 -2.58 -20.27
C GLU A 168 -3.85 -3.14 -20.70
N CYS A 169 -4.56 -3.80 -19.78
CA CYS A 169 -5.91 -4.28 -20.00
C CYS A 169 -6.85 -3.13 -20.43
N HIS A 170 -6.81 -2.01 -19.72
CA HIS A 170 -7.59 -0.82 -20.07
C HIS A 170 -7.20 -0.25 -21.43
N LYS A 171 -5.91 -0.11 -21.76
CA LYS A 171 -5.46 0.38 -23.06
C LYS A 171 -5.93 -0.50 -24.22
N GLN A 172 -5.73 -1.81 -24.11
CA GLN A 172 -6.10 -2.74 -25.17
C GLN A 172 -7.62 -2.81 -25.38
N SER A 173 -8.39 -2.92 -24.29
CA SER A 173 -9.86 -2.91 -24.34
C SER A 173 -10.42 -1.57 -24.87
N SER A 174 -9.78 -0.44 -24.54
CA SER A 174 -10.12 0.87 -25.09
C SER A 174 -9.90 0.95 -26.60
N ALA A 175 -8.80 0.38 -27.10
CA ALA A 175 -8.51 0.33 -28.53
C ALA A 175 -9.56 -0.48 -29.32
N LEU A 176 -10.29 -1.38 -28.65
CA LEU A 176 -11.42 -2.13 -29.22
C LEU A 176 -12.79 -1.43 -29.04
N GLY A 177 -12.82 -0.21 -28.49
CA GLY A 177 -14.05 0.56 -28.27
C GLY A 177 -14.86 0.13 -27.05
N ALA A 178 -14.33 -0.74 -26.20
CA ALA A 178 -14.99 -1.25 -25.00
C ALA A 178 -14.01 -1.24 -23.81
N PRO A 179 -13.64 -0.06 -23.28
CA PRO A 179 -12.64 0.06 -22.22
C PRO A 179 -12.98 -0.77 -20.98
N LEU A 180 -11.96 -1.30 -20.31
CA LEU A 180 -12.08 -1.87 -18.97
C LEU A 180 -12.69 -0.83 -18.05
N ARG A 181 -13.77 -1.22 -17.37
CA ARG A 181 -14.52 -0.38 -16.44
C ARG A 181 -14.67 -1.07 -15.09
N LEU A 182 -13.54 -1.18 -14.40
CA LEU A 182 -13.45 -1.78 -13.08
C LEU A 182 -14.21 -0.90 -12.07
N ARG A 183 -15.14 -1.50 -11.32
CA ARG A 183 -16.01 -0.82 -10.36
C ARG A 183 -15.52 -1.04 -8.92
N VAL A 184 -15.14 -2.27 -8.58
CA VAL A 184 -14.74 -2.64 -7.22
C VAL A 184 -13.30 -3.16 -7.25
N PHE A 185 -12.45 -2.55 -6.44
CA PHE A 185 -11.08 -2.98 -6.23
C PHE A 185 -10.80 -3.18 -4.75
N ILE A 186 -10.43 -4.41 -4.38
CA ILE A 186 -10.10 -4.78 -3.00
C ILE A 186 -8.68 -5.36 -2.97
N ALA A 187 -7.78 -4.71 -2.25
CA ALA A 187 -6.40 -5.17 -2.09
C ALA A 187 -5.81 -4.77 -0.72
N GLY A 188 -6.53 -4.99 0.36
CA GLY A 188 -6.02 -4.79 1.72
C GLY A 188 -4.99 -5.83 2.15
N ARG A 189 -4.24 -5.56 3.23
CA ARG A 189 -3.32 -6.53 3.87
C ARG A 189 -2.26 -7.10 2.91
N ASN A 190 -1.75 -6.27 2.01
CA ASN A 190 -0.81 -6.69 0.97
C ASN A 190 0.59 -6.10 1.11
N ARG A 191 0.82 -5.19 2.06
CA ARG A 191 2.08 -4.44 2.17
C ARG A 191 2.47 -3.76 0.85
N LEU A 192 1.50 -3.11 0.22
CA LEU A 192 1.73 -2.40 -1.04
C LEU A 192 2.73 -1.24 -0.86
N GLU A 193 2.74 -0.64 0.33
CA GLU A 193 3.56 0.52 0.69
C GLU A 193 3.39 1.67 -0.33
N ASN A 194 4.20 2.73 -0.24
CA ASN A 194 4.00 3.93 -1.07
C ASN A 194 4.16 3.65 -2.56
N GLU A 195 5.14 2.83 -2.91
CA GLU A 195 5.52 2.56 -4.30
C GLU A 195 4.49 1.69 -5.04
N GLY A 196 3.88 0.73 -4.35
CA GLY A 196 2.76 -0.04 -4.90
C GLY A 196 1.52 0.83 -5.02
N ALA A 197 1.23 1.67 -4.03
CA ALA A 197 0.12 2.61 -4.05
C ALA A 197 0.22 3.65 -5.18
N ARG A 198 1.41 4.23 -5.41
CA ARG A 198 1.66 5.18 -6.53
C ARG A 198 1.45 4.53 -7.89
N ALA A 199 1.87 3.27 -8.06
CA ALA A 199 1.62 2.54 -9.30
C ALA A 199 0.12 2.31 -9.53
N LEU A 200 -0.60 1.84 -8.51
CA LEU A 200 -2.05 1.66 -8.57
C LEU A 200 -2.79 2.99 -8.79
N ALA A 201 -2.35 4.08 -8.16
CA ALA A 201 -2.91 5.41 -8.38
C ALA A 201 -2.89 5.82 -9.86
N ARG A 202 -1.77 5.59 -10.57
CA ARG A 202 -1.71 5.86 -12.02
C ARG A 202 -2.69 5.01 -12.81
N ALA A 203 -2.84 3.73 -12.47
CA ALA A 203 -3.83 2.87 -13.10
C ALA A 203 -5.27 3.36 -12.83
N PHE A 204 -5.59 3.73 -11.59
CA PHE A 204 -6.91 4.22 -11.18
C PHE A 204 -7.28 5.55 -11.85
N GLN A 205 -6.30 6.43 -12.07
CA GLN A 205 -6.50 7.67 -12.83
C GLN A 205 -6.94 7.40 -14.27
N LEU A 206 -6.37 6.38 -14.92
CA LEU A 206 -6.74 5.99 -16.28
C LEU A 206 -8.11 5.30 -16.34
N LEU A 207 -8.44 4.46 -15.36
CA LEU A 207 -9.69 3.70 -15.35
C LEU A 207 -10.94 4.58 -15.23
N GLY A 208 -10.90 5.60 -14.37
CA GLY A 208 -11.96 6.60 -14.19
C GLY A 208 -13.38 6.06 -13.93
N SER A 209 -13.51 4.81 -13.47
CA SER A 209 -14.76 4.06 -13.37
C SER A 209 -14.97 3.36 -12.04
N LEU A 210 -14.06 3.56 -11.08
CA LEU A 210 -14.14 2.96 -9.75
C LEU A 210 -15.31 3.52 -8.96
N GLU A 211 -16.00 2.63 -8.26
CA GLU A 211 -17.07 2.93 -7.31
C GLU A 211 -16.66 2.56 -5.89
N GLU A 212 -15.82 1.54 -5.71
CA GLU A 212 -15.40 1.06 -4.39
C GLU A 212 -13.91 0.72 -4.39
N VAL A 213 -13.16 1.33 -3.47
CA VAL A 213 -11.73 1.05 -3.28
C VAL A 213 -11.48 0.70 -1.82
N HIS A 214 -10.98 -0.51 -1.61
CA HIS A 214 -10.62 -1.04 -0.31
C HIS A 214 -9.14 -1.43 -0.30
N MET A 215 -8.31 -0.63 0.35
CA MET A 215 -6.87 -0.92 0.51
C MET A 215 -6.40 -0.78 1.96
N PRO A 216 -7.10 -1.35 2.96
CA PRO A 216 -6.69 -1.23 4.35
C PRO A 216 -5.39 -1.99 4.64
N GLN A 217 -4.66 -1.63 5.69
CA GLN A 217 -3.50 -2.39 6.20
C GLN A 217 -2.41 -2.63 5.15
N ASN A 218 -2.01 -1.58 4.41
CA ASN A 218 -1.01 -1.71 3.35
C ASN A 218 0.32 -1.04 3.66
N GLY A 219 0.46 -0.40 4.82
CA GLY A 219 1.67 0.35 5.19
C GLY A 219 1.90 1.54 4.26
N ILE A 220 0.83 2.13 3.73
CA ILE A 220 0.90 3.30 2.84
C ILE A 220 0.99 4.53 3.75
N ASN A 221 2.04 5.34 3.59
CA ASN A 221 2.17 6.60 4.31
C ASN A 221 1.62 7.79 3.50
N TYR A 222 1.70 9.00 4.06
CA TYR A 222 1.16 10.22 3.47
C TYR A 222 1.56 10.45 1.99
N THR A 223 2.74 10.00 1.56
CA THR A 223 3.18 10.17 0.16
C THR A 223 2.42 9.27 -0.80
N GLY A 224 2.15 8.02 -0.41
CA GLY A 224 1.32 7.10 -1.18
C GLY A 224 -0.15 7.52 -1.14
N VAL A 225 -0.63 8.00 0.01
CA VAL A 225 -1.99 8.54 0.17
C VAL A 225 -2.23 9.75 -0.72
N LYS A 226 -1.25 10.67 -0.83
CA LYS A 226 -1.33 11.81 -1.77
C LYS A 226 -1.50 11.35 -3.22
N ALA A 227 -0.76 10.33 -3.66
CA ALA A 227 -0.90 9.77 -4.99
C ALA A 227 -2.30 9.15 -5.19
N LEU A 228 -2.78 8.38 -4.20
CA LEU A 228 -4.14 7.83 -4.24
C LEU A 228 -5.20 8.91 -4.28
N ALA A 229 -5.10 9.97 -3.47
CA ALA A 229 -6.02 11.11 -3.48
C ALA A 229 -6.09 11.78 -4.86
N SER A 230 -4.94 11.99 -5.51
CA SER A 230 -4.87 12.50 -6.88
C SER A 230 -5.56 11.57 -7.89
N ALA A 231 -5.50 10.25 -7.70
CA ALA A 231 -6.22 9.30 -8.54
C ALA A 231 -7.74 9.29 -8.28
N MET A 232 -8.16 9.37 -7.01
CA MET A 232 -9.58 9.27 -6.63
C MET A 232 -10.43 10.37 -7.30
N ARG A 233 -9.92 11.60 -7.46
CA ARG A 233 -10.66 12.70 -8.13
C ARG A 233 -11.10 12.38 -9.58
N HIS A 234 -10.46 11.41 -10.22
CA HIS A 234 -10.78 10.97 -11.58
C HIS A 234 -11.88 9.90 -11.64
N ASN A 235 -12.38 9.45 -10.48
CA ASN A 235 -13.40 8.41 -10.35
C ASN A 235 -14.66 9.02 -9.69
N PRO A 236 -15.48 9.80 -10.42
CA PRO A 236 -16.59 10.57 -9.84
C PRO A 236 -17.73 9.70 -9.28
N GLU A 237 -17.79 8.42 -9.69
CA GLU A 237 -18.77 7.44 -9.22
C GLU A 237 -18.36 6.73 -7.91
N LEU A 238 -17.25 7.14 -7.28
CA LEU A 238 -16.83 6.58 -6.00
C LEU A 238 -17.92 6.73 -4.93
N ARG A 239 -18.27 5.59 -4.33
CA ARG A 239 -19.21 5.40 -3.23
C ARG A 239 -18.51 4.98 -1.94
N VAL A 240 -17.43 4.19 -2.04
CA VAL A 240 -16.73 3.64 -0.87
C VAL A 240 -15.22 3.89 -0.98
N LEU A 241 -14.67 4.51 0.05
CA LEU A 241 -13.23 4.64 0.26
C LEU A 241 -12.86 4.04 1.61
N ASN A 242 -12.17 2.91 1.59
CA ASN A 242 -11.63 2.28 2.78
C ASN A 242 -10.11 2.18 2.68
N PHE A 243 -9.43 3.01 3.46
CA PHE A 243 -7.97 3.04 3.60
C PHE A 243 -7.52 2.84 5.06
N ASN A 244 -8.39 2.26 5.89
CA ASN A 244 -8.13 1.98 7.31
C ASN A 244 -6.73 1.37 7.56
N ASP A 245 -6.08 1.76 8.64
CA ASP A 245 -4.76 1.25 9.03
C ASP A 245 -3.71 1.48 7.91
N ASN A 246 -3.54 2.75 7.59
CA ASN A 246 -2.48 3.31 6.73
C ASN A 246 -2.11 4.69 7.28
N THR A 247 -0.84 5.06 7.25
CA THR A 247 -0.33 6.26 7.94
C THR A 247 -0.58 7.54 7.13
N PHE A 248 -1.78 8.12 7.20
CA PHE A 248 -2.11 9.35 6.49
C PHE A 248 -1.34 10.55 7.02
N THR A 249 -1.24 10.66 8.36
CA THR A 249 -0.91 11.90 9.06
C THR A 249 -1.87 13.04 8.67
N LYS A 250 -1.63 14.24 9.20
CA LYS A 250 -2.27 15.47 8.71
C LYS A 250 -2.08 15.64 7.19
N ARG A 251 -0.89 15.35 6.67
CA ARG A 251 -0.51 15.66 5.27
C ARG A 251 -1.28 14.84 4.24
N GLY A 252 -1.46 13.54 4.49
CA GLY A 252 -2.24 12.65 3.65
C GLY A 252 -3.73 12.94 3.74
N THR A 253 -4.22 13.23 4.96
CA THR A 253 -5.63 13.57 5.18
C THR A 253 -6.02 14.85 4.45
N LEU A 254 -5.20 15.91 4.50
CA LEU A 254 -5.47 17.15 3.76
C LEU A 254 -5.58 16.91 2.24
N ALA A 255 -4.73 16.04 1.68
CA ALA A 255 -4.81 15.69 0.27
C ALA A 255 -6.09 14.90 -0.06
N MET A 256 -6.48 13.95 0.81
CA MET A 256 -7.73 13.20 0.63
C MET A 256 -8.96 14.10 0.78
N ALA A 257 -8.96 15.05 1.71
CA ALA A 257 -10.01 16.05 1.86
C ALA A 257 -10.19 16.90 0.59
N GLN A 258 -9.09 17.32 -0.04
CA GLN A 258 -9.15 18.01 -1.34
C GLN A 258 -9.78 17.15 -2.44
N ALA A 259 -9.43 15.86 -2.52
CA ALA A 259 -10.03 14.95 -3.48
C ALA A 259 -11.55 14.76 -3.24
N LEU A 260 -11.95 14.57 -1.98
CA LEU A 260 -13.34 14.33 -1.57
C LEU A 260 -14.31 15.45 -1.97
N ARG A 261 -13.85 16.71 -2.12
CA ARG A 261 -14.68 17.84 -2.59
C ARG A 261 -15.36 17.57 -3.94
N HIS A 262 -14.78 16.70 -4.75
CA HIS A 262 -15.27 16.36 -6.08
C HIS A 262 -16.10 15.07 -6.13
N LEU A 263 -16.16 14.30 -5.04
CA LEU A 263 -16.74 12.95 -5.01
C LEU A 263 -18.12 12.94 -4.37
N ARG A 264 -19.12 13.48 -5.08
CA ARG A 264 -20.47 13.72 -4.52
C ARG A 264 -21.24 12.43 -4.19
N ASN A 265 -20.83 11.29 -4.74
CA ASN A 265 -21.50 9.99 -4.58
C ASN A 265 -20.97 9.16 -3.40
N ILE A 266 -20.03 9.69 -2.61
CA ILE A 266 -19.46 8.97 -1.46
C ILE A 266 -20.52 8.70 -0.40
N GLN A 267 -20.62 7.42 -0.03
CA GLN A 267 -21.50 6.88 1.00
C GLN A 267 -20.70 6.39 2.22
N VAL A 268 -19.48 5.90 2.03
CA VAL A 268 -18.65 5.37 3.12
C VAL A 268 -17.24 5.91 3.01
N ILE A 269 -16.79 6.53 4.11
CA ILE A 269 -15.40 6.94 4.32
C ILE A 269 -14.88 6.17 5.54
N ASN A 270 -13.85 5.35 5.32
CA ASN A 270 -13.16 4.67 6.41
C ASN A 270 -11.66 4.98 6.38
N PHE A 271 -11.27 5.92 7.25
CA PHE A 271 -9.89 6.30 7.57
C PHE A 271 -9.59 6.06 9.05
N GLY A 272 -10.19 5.02 9.65
CA GLY A 272 -9.84 4.61 11.01
C GLY A 272 -8.39 4.14 11.07
N ASP A 273 -7.72 4.32 12.21
CA ASP A 273 -6.31 3.94 12.41
C ASP A 273 -5.39 4.53 11.33
N CYS A 274 -5.71 5.75 10.87
CA CYS A 274 -4.93 6.42 9.83
C CYS A 274 -4.03 7.53 10.34
N LEU A 275 -3.99 7.78 11.65
CA LEU A 275 -3.34 8.97 12.22
C LEU A 275 -3.83 10.25 11.53
N VAL A 276 -5.16 10.41 11.45
CA VAL A 276 -5.80 11.53 10.73
C VAL A 276 -5.36 12.90 11.25
N ARG A 277 -5.07 12.99 12.55
CA ARG A 277 -4.75 14.19 13.34
C ARG A 277 -5.90 15.21 13.35
N SER A 278 -5.92 16.06 14.37
CA SER A 278 -6.97 17.07 14.57
C SER A 278 -7.18 17.99 13.37
N GLU A 279 -6.10 18.53 12.79
CA GLU A 279 -6.20 19.37 11.58
C GLU A 279 -6.79 18.62 10.38
N GLY A 280 -6.40 17.36 10.19
CA GLY A 280 -6.94 16.51 9.14
C GLY A 280 -8.43 16.26 9.32
N ALA A 281 -8.85 15.96 10.55
CA ALA A 281 -10.25 15.75 10.90
C ALA A 281 -11.10 17.02 10.66
N VAL A 282 -10.59 18.19 11.04
CA VAL A 282 -11.23 19.48 10.76
C VAL A 282 -11.36 19.74 9.25
N ALA A 283 -10.36 19.35 8.45
CA ALA A 283 -10.44 19.46 7.00
C ALA A 283 -11.52 18.55 6.40
N ILE A 284 -11.64 17.31 6.89
CA ILE A 284 -12.73 16.40 6.50
C ILE A 284 -14.08 17.01 6.91
N ALA A 285 -14.20 17.56 8.12
CA ALA A 285 -15.42 18.25 8.57
C ALA A 285 -15.81 19.43 7.68
N ALA A 286 -14.84 20.19 7.16
CA ALA A 286 -15.11 21.26 6.20
C ALA A 286 -15.70 20.72 4.89
N VAL A 287 -15.13 19.64 4.34
CA VAL A 287 -15.65 18.98 3.14
C VAL A 287 -17.05 18.41 3.35
N LEU A 288 -17.31 17.87 4.53
CA LEU A 288 -18.64 17.39 4.92
C LEU A 288 -19.65 18.54 4.94
N ARG A 289 -19.32 19.71 5.49
CA ARG A 289 -20.23 20.87 5.43
C ARG A 289 -20.48 21.35 3.99
N GLU A 290 -19.48 21.28 3.12
CA GLU A 290 -19.57 21.71 1.71
C GLU A 290 -20.27 20.69 0.78
N GLY A 291 -20.34 19.41 1.16
CA GLY A 291 -20.72 18.35 0.22
C GLY A 291 -21.05 16.99 0.82
N LEU A 292 -20.93 15.93 0.01
CA LEU A 292 -21.22 14.53 0.39
C LEU A 292 -22.64 14.32 0.97
N PRO A 293 -23.70 14.69 0.24
CA PRO A 293 -25.07 14.68 0.78
C PRO A 293 -25.62 13.29 1.09
N ILE A 294 -25.04 12.24 0.49
CA ILE A 294 -25.47 10.84 0.64
C ILE A 294 -24.52 10.01 1.51
N LEU A 295 -23.67 10.66 2.30
CA LEU A 295 -22.79 9.96 3.25
C LEU A 295 -23.61 9.22 4.30
N LYS A 296 -23.26 7.95 4.50
CA LYS A 296 -23.87 7.02 5.46
C LYS A 296 -22.92 6.66 6.60
N GLU A 297 -21.64 6.44 6.29
CA GLU A 297 -20.65 6.05 7.30
C GLU A 297 -19.39 6.90 7.21
N LEU A 298 -18.95 7.40 8.37
CA LEU A 298 -17.67 8.05 8.58
C LEU A 298 -16.93 7.36 9.72
N ASN A 299 -15.78 6.76 9.43
CA ASN A 299 -14.88 6.24 10.45
C ASN A 299 -13.55 7.03 10.44
N LEU A 300 -13.29 7.73 11.54
CA LEU A 300 -12.03 8.41 11.88
C LEU A 300 -11.53 7.97 13.26
N SER A 301 -11.84 6.74 13.67
CA SER A 301 -11.33 6.13 14.90
C SER A 301 -9.80 6.06 14.91
N PHE A 302 -9.17 6.01 16.08
CA PHE A 302 -7.71 5.86 16.23
C PHE A 302 -6.93 6.87 15.36
N GLY A 303 -7.37 8.13 15.37
CA GLY A 303 -6.85 9.19 14.53
C GLY A 303 -5.97 10.20 15.27
N GLU A 304 -5.82 10.08 16.59
CA GLU A 304 -5.29 11.12 17.50
C GLU A 304 -5.99 12.47 17.28
N ILE A 305 -7.32 12.43 17.32
CA ILE A 305 -8.19 13.60 17.19
C ILE A 305 -8.50 14.12 18.60
N THR A 306 -8.28 15.40 18.86
CA THR A 306 -8.64 16.03 20.14
C THR A 306 -10.14 16.24 20.26
N GLU A 307 -10.63 16.42 21.50
CA GLU A 307 -12.02 16.80 21.79
C GLU A 307 -12.54 17.90 20.86
N ALA A 308 -11.85 19.04 20.78
CA ALA A 308 -12.29 20.19 19.99
C ALA A 308 -12.50 19.84 18.50
N ALA A 309 -11.60 19.04 17.91
CA ALA A 309 -11.73 18.61 16.53
C ALA A 309 -12.84 17.57 16.34
N ALA A 310 -13.04 16.67 17.30
CA ALA A 310 -14.11 15.68 17.29
C ALA A 310 -15.51 16.34 17.33
N LEU A 311 -15.70 17.37 18.15
CA LEU A 311 -16.94 18.15 18.19
C LEU A 311 -17.22 18.84 16.84
N VAL A 312 -16.18 19.33 16.16
CA VAL A 312 -16.30 19.92 14.81
C VAL A 312 -16.72 18.88 13.77
N VAL A 313 -16.21 17.66 13.85
CA VAL A 313 -16.62 16.54 12.98
C VAL A 313 -18.07 16.16 13.26
N ALA A 314 -18.44 16.00 14.53
CA ALA A 314 -19.80 15.66 14.95
C ALA A 314 -20.81 16.67 14.39
N GLN A 315 -20.54 17.97 14.58
CA GLN A 315 -21.39 19.03 14.05
C GLN A 315 -21.51 18.99 12.52
N ALA A 316 -20.46 18.58 11.80
CA ALA A 316 -20.47 18.52 10.34
C ALA A 316 -21.28 17.36 9.75
N VAL A 317 -21.46 16.27 10.51
CA VAL A 317 -22.30 15.13 10.08
C VAL A 317 -23.77 15.28 10.48
N MET A 318 -24.11 16.25 11.33
CA MET A 318 -25.48 16.47 11.79
C MET A 318 -26.46 16.76 10.65
N ASP A 319 -26.04 17.56 9.66
CA ASP A 319 -26.90 17.95 8.54
C ASP A 319 -26.94 16.90 7.41
N LYS A 320 -26.37 15.71 7.64
CA LYS A 320 -26.37 14.61 6.67
C LYS A 320 -27.65 13.77 6.83
N PRO A 321 -28.55 13.76 5.83
CA PRO A 321 -29.86 13.12 5.95
C PRO A 321 -29.79 11.59 5.93
N LEU A 322 -28.75 11.02 5.32
CA LEU A 322 -28.56 9.57 5.17
C LEU A 322 -27.49 9.02 6.10
N MET A 323 -26.97 9.82 7.04
CA MET A 323 -25.92 9.38 7.93
C MET A 323 -26.48 8.33 8.88
N GLU A 324 -25.78 7.21 8.97
CA GLU A 324 -26.14 6.03 9.77
C GLU A 324 -25.11 5.79 10.88
N LYS A 325 -23.82 6.02 10.62
CA LYS A 325 -22.75 5.67 11.55
C LYS A 325 -21.58 6.66 11.52
N MET A 326 -21.21 7.17 12.69
CA MET A 326 -19.98 7.93 12.93
C MET A 326 -19.12 7.22 13.97
N ASP A 327 -17.89 6.90 13.61
CA ASP A 327 -16.92 6.26 14.50
C ASP A 327 -15.74 7.20 14.77
N LEU A 328 -15.63 7.61 16.03
CA LEU A 328 -14.55 8.44 16.58
C LEU A 328 -13.84 7.74 17.75
N ASN A 329 -13.98 6.42 17.87
CA ASN A 329 -13.40 5.65 18.98
C ASN A 329 -11.86 5.75 19.01
N GLY A 330 -11.25 5.60 20.19
CA GLY A 330 -9.78 5.56 20.33
C GLY A 330 -9.08 6.86 19.92
N ASN A 331 -9.74 8.00 20.11
CA ASN A 331 -9.18 9.34 19.90
C ASN A 331 -8.91 10.02 21.25
N CYS A 332 -8.14 11.11 21.24
CA CYS A 332 -7.75 11.87 22.42
C CYS A 332 -8.88 12.79 22.92
N LEU A 333 -10.03 12.20 23.26
CA LEU A 333 -11.22 12.94 23.69
C LEU A 333 -11.24 13.20 25.20
N GLY A 334 -10.67 12.29 26.00
CA GLY A 334 -10.87 12.25 27.45
C GLY A 334 -12.33 11.95 27.85
N GLU A 335 -12.56 11.74 29.15
CA GLU A 335 -13.90 11.45 29.69
C GLU A 335 -14.89 12.61 29.41
N GLU A 336 -14.45 13.85 29.66
CA GLU A 336 -15.27 15.06 29.42
C GLU A 336 -15.64 15.22 27.94
N GLY A 337 -14.70 14.99 27.03
CA GLY A 337 -14.97 15.07 25.59
C GLY A 337 -15.88 13.95 25.08
N CYS A 338 -15.77 12.74 25.64
CA CYS A 338 -16.72 11.66 25.40
C CYS A 338 -18.14 12.04 25.86
N GLU A 339 -18.29 12.64 27.05
CA GLU A 339 -19.57 13.13 27.55
C GLU A 339 -20.14 14.24 26.68
N ALA A 340 -19.33 15.25 26.32
CA ALA A 340 -19.75 16.35 25.46
C ALA A 340 -20.22 15.84 24.08
N LEU A 341 -19.51 14.87 23.50
CA LEU A 341 -19.89 14.27 22.22
C LEU A 341 -21.20 13.48 22.33
N ARG A 342 -21.38 12.70 23.40
CA ARG A 342 -22.66 12.00 23.67
C ARG A 342 -23.80 12.98 23.86
N GLU A 343 -23.59 14.06 24.61
CA GLU A 343 -24.61 15.08 24.87
C GLU A 343 -25.05 15.77 23.56
N ILE A 344 -24.11 16.16 22.70
CA ILE A 344 -24.42 16.74 21.38
C ILE A 344 -25.24 15.76 20.53
N MET A 345 -24.84 14.49 20.50
CA MET A 345 -25.53 13.47 19.69
C MET A 345 -26.92 13.15 20.25
N GLN A 346 -27.10 13.13 21.57
CA GLN A 346 -28.39 12.91 22.23
C GLN A 346 -29.34 14.10 22.10
N ASN A 347 -28.84 15.32 22.33
CA ASN A 347 -29.62 16.56 22.19
C ASN A 347 -30.20 16.74 20.77
N MET A 348 -29.64 16.04 19.79
CA MET A 348 -30.05 16.10 18.39
C MET A 348 -30.70 14.80 17.88
N ASP A 349 -31.13 13.89 18.78
CA ASP A 349 -31.83 12.62 18.46
C ASP A 349 -31.04 11.68 17.54
N LYS A 350 -29.70 11.68 17.67
CA LYS A 350 -28.78 10.84 16.90
C LYS A 350 -27.86 9.97 17.77
N GLY A 351 -28.27 9.66 19.00
CA GLY A 351 -27.47 8.86 19.93
C GLY A 351 -27.00 7.52 19.35
N ASP A 352 -27.85 6.86 18.56
CA ASP A 352 -27.57 5.55 17.95
C ASP A 352 -26.56 5.59 16.78
N MET A 353 -26.23 6.78 16.26
CA MET A 353 -25.27 6.96 15.18
C MET A 353 -23.82 6.82 15.65
N LEU A 354 -23.56 7.09 16.92
CA LEU A 354 -22.22 7.10 17.48
C LEU A 354 -21.77 5.68 17.80
N ALA A 355 -20.64 5.24 17.24
CA ALA A 355 -20.01 4.00 17.64
C ALA A 355 -19.55 4.05 19.11
N SER A 356 -19.19 2.89 19.68
CA SER A 356 -18.67 2.82 21.05
C SER A 356 -17.48 3.77 21.23
N LEU A 357 -17.52 4.60 22.27
CA LEU A 357 -16.37 5.41 22.69
C LEU A 357 -15.68 4.71 23.87
N SER A 358 -14.39 4.42 23.74
CA SER A 358 -13.49 4.13 24.85
C SER A 358 -12.88 5.43 25.35
N ASP A 359 -12.83 5.60 26.67
CA ASP A 359 -12.13 6.71 27.29
C ASP A 359 -10.63 6.45 27.15
N ASP A 360 -9.98 7.15 26.21
CA ASP A 360 -8.54 7.11 26.03
C ASP A 360 -7.93 8.33 26.73
N GLU A 361 -7.10 8.08 27.75
CA GLU A 361 -6.40 9.11 28.53
C GLU A 361 -5.03 9.48 27.93
N GLY A 362 -4.78 9.13 26.66
CA GLY A 362 -3.57 9.55 25.96
C GLY A 362 -3.48 11.08 25.86
N GLU A 363 -2.42 11.66 26.43
CA GLU A 363 -2.04 13.05 26.13
C GLU A 363 -1.77 13.18 24.63
N PRO A 364 -2.26 14.23 23.95
CA PRO A 364 -1.87 14.48 22.57
C PRO A 364 -0.35 14.64 22.55
N GLU A 365 0.37 13.80 21.80
CA GLU A 365 1.79 14.05 21.54
C GLU A 365 1.88 15.45 20.92
N ASP A 366 2.73 16.31 21.48
CA ASP A 366 2.96 17.67 21.00
C ASP A 366 3.12 17.64 19.47
N GLU A 367 2.48 18.58 18.76
CA GLU A 367 2.63 18.78 17.31
C GLU A 367 4.04 19.28 16.94
N ASP A 368 5.08 18.69 17.53
CA ASP A 368 6.44 18.77 17.01
C ASP A 368 6.41 18.03 15.66
N ASP A 369 6.40 18.82 14.58
CA ASP A 369 6.58 18.43 13.18
C ASP A 369 7.92 17.68 12.97
N ASP A 370 8.11 16.52 13.62
CA ASP A 370 9.14 15.52 13.30
C ASP A 370 8.61 14.53 12.25
N ASP A 371 7.83 15.04 11.27
CA ASP A 371 7.62 14.41 9.96
C ASP A 371 8.92 14.53 9.12
N ASP A 372 10.07 14.13 9.69
CA ASP A 372 11.39 14.10 9.06
C ASP A 372 11.47 12.90 8.09
N ALA A 373 10.55 12.86 7.12
CA ALA A 373 10.70 12.07 5.91
C ALA A 373 11.54 12.91 4.94
N SER A 374 12.86 12.77 5.04
CA SER A 374 13.79 13.15 3.99
C SER A 374 13.52 12.33 2.72
N ASP A 375 12.51 12.71 1.95
CA ASP A 375 12.27 12.19 0.60
C ASP A 375 12.29 13.37 -0.37
N GLU A 376 13.40 13.48 -1.10
CA GLU A 376 13.55 14.32 -2.29
C GLU A 376 12.46 13.93 -3.30
N CYS A 377 11.38 14.68 -3.33
CA CYS A 377 10.46 14.66 -4.47
C CYS A 377 11.06 15.61 -5.52
N THR A 378 11.75 15.05 -6.51
CA THR A 378 11.94 15.72 -7.79
C THR A 378 10.57 15.86 -8.44
N GLU A 379 10.11 17.10 -8.60
CA GLU A 379 8.94 17.45 -9.40
C GLU A 379 9.28 17.19 -10.88
N ASP A 380 8.87 16.05 -11.42
CA ASP A 380 8.80 15.82 -12.86
C ASP A 380 7.36 16.08 -13.32
N ASP A 381 7.02 17.37 -13.49
CA ASP A 381 5.93 17.77 -14.39
C ASP A 381 6.55 18.06 -15.76
N GLU A 382 6.56 17.04 -16.64
CA GLU A 382 6.88 17.20 -18.05
C GLU A 382 5.68 17.84 -18.78
N ASP A 383 5.72 19.16 -18.93
CA ASP A 383 5.08 19.82 -20.07
C ASP A 383 6.17 20.15 -21.11
N THR A 384 6.06 19.49 -22.25
CA THR A 384 6.91 19.65 -23.43
C THR A 384 6.79 21.05 -24.03
N ASP A 385 7.91 21.75 -24.19
CA ASP A 385 8.18 22.52 -25.42
C ASP A 385 9.69 22.78 -25.63
N MET A 386 10.13 22.61 -26.87
CA MET A 386 11.53 22.67 -27.30
C MET A 386 12.08 24.10 -27.38
N VAL A 387 13.27 24.35 -26.79
CA VAL A 387 14.28 25.27 -27.34
C VAL A 387 15.70 24.78 -27.03
N LYS A 388 16.58 24.84 -28.04
CA LYS A 388 17.98 24.40 -28.06
C LYS A 388 18.95 25.35 -27.32
N GLU A 389 20.03 24.73 -26.81
CA GLU A 389 21.43 25.20 -26.70
C GLU A 389 21.74 26.62 -26.18
N ASN A 390 22.36 26.73 -25.00
CA ASN A 390 23.82 26.93 -24.86
C ASN A 390 24.23 27.39 -23.45
N GLY A 391 25.26 26.72 -22.91
CA GLY A 391 26.41 27.34 -22.21
C GLY A 391 26.21 28.18 -20.95
N VAL A 392 26.95 27.76 -19.90
CA VAL A 392 27.46 28.54 -18.75
C VAL A 392 26.63 28.48 -17.45
N ASN A 393 27.00 27.60 -16.50
CA ASN A 393 27.32 27.95 -15.08
C ASN A 393 27.72 26.74 -14.18
N GLY A 394 28.90 26.16 -14.39
CA GLY A 394 29.42 25.06 -13.54
C GLY A 394 30.00 25.45 -12.17
N LYS A 395 29.68 26.65 -11.65
CA LYS A 395 30.21 27.16 -10.36
C LYS A 395 29.15 27.34 -9.27
N GLU A 396 27.88 27.56 -9.61
CA GLU A 396 26.80 27.74 -8.63
C GLU A 396 26.29 26.41 -8.07
N GLU A 397 26.19 25.37 -8.89
CA GLU A 397 25.78 24.03 -8.44
C GLU A 397 26.73 23.44 -7.39
N LYS A 398 28.04 23.61 -7.56
CA LYS A 398 29.03 23.12 -6.59
C LYS A 398 28.84 23.77 -5.21
N ILE A 399 28.58 25.08 -5.17
CA ILE A 399 28.39 25.82 -3.91
C ILE A 399 27.11 25.38 -3.19
N HIS A 400 26.07 25.00 -3.93
CA HIS A 400 24.81 24.53 -3.35
C HIS A 400 24.93 23.11 -2.77
N THR A 401 25.57 22.18 -3.49
CA THR A 401 25.82 20.81 -2.98
C THR A 401 26.72 20.81 -1.73
N TYR A 402 27.74 21.67 -1.67
CA TYR A 402 28.58 21.79 -0.47
C TYR A 402 27.83 22.37 0.73
N LYS A 403 26.89 23.30 0.53
CA LYS A 403 26.07 23.89 1.62
C LYS A 403 25.07 22.87 2.21
N LEU A 404 24.44 22.06 1.35
CA LEU A 404 23.47 21.05 1.79
C LEU A 404 24.15 19.95 2.61
N HIS A 405 25.28 19.41 2.10
CA HIS A 405 26.07 18.42 2.84
C HIS A 405 26.68 18.96 4.14
N TYR A 406 27.06 20.24 4.16
CA TYR A 406 27.56 20.91 5.37
C TYR A 406 26.50 20.98 6.48
N GLY A 407 25.25 21.34 6.14
CA GLY A 407 24.16 21.43 7.11
C GLY A 407 23.85 20.09 7.80
N VAL A 408 23.80 19.01 7.01
CA VAL A 408 23.55 17.65 7.49
C VAL A 408 24.71 17.16 8.37
N LEU A 409 25.95 17.30 7.91
CA LEU A 409 27.12 16.88 8.68
C LEU A 409 27.28 17.69 9.97
N LYS A 410 26.94 18.98 9.96
CA LYS A 410 26.93 19.81 11.17
C LYS A 410 25.91 19.28 12.17
N LYS A 411 24.65 19.06 11.78
CA LYS A 411 23.58 18.54 12.68
C LYS A 411 23.95 17.17 13.29
N LEU A 412 24.51 16.26 12.48
CA LEU A 412 24.89 14.91 12.92
C LEU A 412 26.11 14.87 13.84
N LEU A 413 27.09 15.75 13.61
CA LEU A 413 28.35 15.77 14.35
C LEU A 413 28.35 16.74 15.54
N SER A 414 27.41 17.69 15.57
CA SER A 414 27.17 18.58 16.71
C SER A 414 26.00 18.13 17.61
N GLY A 415 25.36 17.00 17.29
CA GLY A 415 24.29 16.40 18.08
C GLY A 415 24.79 15.77 19.38
N SER A 416 23.98 14.90 19.99
CA SER A 416 24.42 14.19 21.20
C SER A 416 25.65 13.31 20.91
N VAL A 417 26.53 13.14 21.90
CA VAL A 417 27.75 12.33 21.76
C VAL A 417 27.40 10.94 21.22
N LEU A 418 26.35 10.32 21.75
CA LEU A 418 25.86 9.01 21.29
C LEU A 418 25.48 9.01 19.79
N GLN A 419 24.74 10.02 19.34
CA GLN A 419 24.30 10.16 17.94
C GLN A 419 25.50 10.31 16.99
N SER A 420 26.49 11.12 17.35
CA SER A 420 27.71 11.29 16.56
C SER A 420 28.56 10.01 16.48
N TYR A 421 28.64 9.22 17.57
CA TYR A 421 29.32 7.92 17.56
C TYR A 421 28.57 6.87 16.74
N CYS A 422 27.24 6.82 16.81
CA CYS A 422 26.40 5.93 15.99
C CYS A 422 26.55 6.24 14.50
N PHE A 423 26.57 7.52 14.13
CA PHE A 423 26.80 7.94 12.75
C PHE A 423 28.19 7.53 12.24
N LEU A 424 29.25 7.84 12.99
CA LEU A 424 30.63 7.55 12.56
C LEU A 424 30.95 6.05 12.53
N SER A 425 30.44 5.28 13.48
CA SER A 425 30.58 3.81 13.47
C SER A 425 29.86 3.18 12.28
N THR A 426 28.65 3.65 11.96
CA THR A 426 27.90 3.21 10.77
C THR A 426 28.64 3.58 9.47
N LEU A 427 29.19 4.80 9.40
CA LEU A 427 30.00 5.25 8.28
C LEU A 427 31.23 4.33 8.08
N LEU A 428 31.96 4.03 9.15
CA LEU A 428 33.12 3.13 9.11
C LEU A 428 32.75 1.70 8.70
N VAL A 429 31.58 1.18 9.12
CA VAL A 429 31.07 -0.13 8.68
C VAL A 429 30.72 -0.11 7.19
N LYS A 430 30.03 0.92 6.70
CA LYS A 430 29.66 1.07 5.29
C LYS A 430 30.89 1.23 4.38
N MET A 431 31.95 1.88 4.86
CA MET A 431 33.25 1.99 4.20
C MET A 431 34.10 0.70 4.29
N GLY A 432 33.65 -0.30 5.07
CA GLY A 432 34.37 -1.57 5.24
C GLY A 432 35.59 -1.51 6.17
N LEU A 433 35.71 -0.45 6.97
CA LEU A 433 36.81 -0.22 7.92
C LEU A 433 36.53 -0.76 9.32
N LEU A 434 35.26 -1.03 9.62
CA LEU A 434 34.78 -1.62 10.87
C LEU A 434 33.84 -2.80 10.55
N LYS A 435 33.88 -3.86 11.37
CA LYS A 435 33.00 -5.03 11.23
C LYS A 435 31.67 -4.75 11.95
N GLY A 436 30.55 -4.82 11.23
CA GLY A 436 29.21 -4.67 11.81
C GLY A 436 28.57 -6.01 12.18
N GLU A 437 27.55 -5.98 13.04
CA GLU A 437 26.81 -7.16 13.53
C GLU A 437 25.78 -7.72 12.54
N GLY A 438 25.63 -7.09 11.35
CA GLY A 438 24.71 -7.53 10.30
C GLY A 438 25.32 -7.53 8.90
N LYS A 439 24.59 -8.11 7.92
CA LYS A 439 24.96 -8.09 6.49
C LYS A 439 24.71 -6.71 5.87
N MET A 440 25.43 -5.68 6.31
CA MET A 440 25.38 -4.36 5.67
C MET A 440 26.11 -4.39 4.32
N LYS A 441 25.47 -3.86 3.26
CA LYS A 441 26.11 -3.67 1.96
C LYS A 441 27.21 -2.60 2.08
N LYS A 442 28.45 -2.97 1.70
CA LYS A 442 29.57 -2.02 1.60
C LYS A 442 29.31 -1.04 0.44
N VAL A 443 29.67 0.21 0.64
CA VAL A 443 29.54 1.26 -0.38
C VAL A 443 30.90 1.48 -1.04
N SER A 444 30.90 1.71 -2.36
CA SER A 444 32.11 2.13 -3.06
C SER A 444 32.50 3.54 -2.60
N VAL A 445 33.67 3.68 -2.01
CA VAL A 445 34.17 4.98 -1.55
C VAL A 445 34.70 5.75 -2.74
N VAL A 446 34.21 6.98 -2.93
CA VAL A 446 34.67 7.89 -3.98
C VAL A 446 35.38 9.12 -3.37
N PRO A 447 36.31 9.78 -4.09
CA PRO A 447 37.07 10.89 -3.55
C PRO A 447 36.21 12.04 -2.99
N GLY A 448 35.03 12.28 -3.56
CA GLY A 448 34.10 13.32 -3.12
C GLY A 448 33.61 13.14 -1.68
N GLN A 449 33.39 11.89 -1.23
CA GLN A 449 32.93 11.60 0.13
C GLN A 449 34.02 11.92 1.16
N LEU A 450 35.27 11.56 0.86
CA LEU A 450 36.42 11.85 1.72
C LEU A 450 36.72 13.35 1.79
N LEU A 451 36.54 14.08 0.68
CA LEU A 451 36.67 15.54 0.65
C LEU A 451 35.60 16.25 1.50
N CYS A 452 34.36 15.75 1.50
CA CYS A 452 33.31 16.30 2.36
C CYS A 452 33.62 16.06 3.85
N LEU A 453 34.11 14.88 4.20
CA LEU A 453 34.53 14.56 5.56
C LEU A 453 35.75 15.40 5.97
N GLU A 454 36.73 15.58 5.07
CA GLU A 454 37.89 16.44 5.28
C GLU A 454 37.47 17.89 5.55
N HIS A 455 36.49 18.39 4.79
CA HIS A 455 35.94 19.72 5.02
C HIS A 455 35.27 19.82 6.39
N ALA A 456 34.47 18.83 6.79
CA ALA A 456 33.82 18.79 8.10
C ALA A 456 34.83 18.75 9.26
N VAL A 457 35.91 17.97 9.14
CA VAL A 457 36.98 17.87 10.16
C VAL A 457 37.67 19.21 10.42
N ARG A 458 37.72 20.10 9.42
CA ARG A 458 38.29 21.45 9.56
C ARG A 458 37.35 22.46 10.21
N GLN A 459 36.10 22.09 10.49
CA GLN A 459 35.12 22.99 11.10
C GLN A 459 35.15 22.91 12.62
N ASP A 460 34.79 24.01 13.27
CA ASP A 460 34.83 24.13 14.73
C ASP A 460 33.84 23.20 15.46
N TYR A 461 32.77 22.79 14.79
CA TYR A 461 31.80 21.85 15.35
C TYR A 461 32.30 20.40 15.41
N PHE A 462 33.40 20.05 14.73
CA PHE A 462 33.86 18.66 14.67
C PHE A 462 34.58 18.26 15.96
N PRO A 463 34.09 17.27 16.73
CA PRO A 463 34.67 16.97 18.04
C PRO A 463 36.04 16.28 17.95
N CYS A 464 37.01 16.67 18.79
CA CYS A 464 38.39 16.14 18.73
C CYS A 464 38.49 14.63 19.03
N HIS A 465 37.66 14.09 19.92
CA HIS A 465 37.63 12.65 20.23
C HIS A 465 37.20 11.80 19.02
N HIS A 466 36.35 12.33 18.14
CA HIS A 466 36.00 11.68 16.87
C HIS A 466 37.15 11.76 15.85
N ALA A 467 37.96 12.82 15.89
CA ALA A 467 39.11 12.95 15.01
C ALA A 467 40.16 11.87 15.30
N SER A 468 40.41 11.57 16.59
CA SER A 468 41.33 10.50 16.99
C SER A 468 40.83 9.12 16.52
N LEU A 469 39.54 8.83 16.69
CA LEU A 469 38.94 7.57 16.23
C LEU A 469 39.08 7.41 14.70
N LEU A 470 38.68 8.43 13.93
CA LEU A 470 38.77 8.39 12.48
C LEU A 470 40.23 8.29 12.00
N HIS A 471 41.16 9.00 12.63
CA HIS A 471 42.58 8.92 12.27
C HIS A 471 43.13 7.49 12.40
N THR A 472 42.76 6.76 13.47
CA THR A 472 43.15 5.36 13.66
C THR A 472 42.62 4.45 12.55
N PHE A 473 41.37 4.63 12.11
CA PHE A 473 40.78 3.81 11.05
C PHE A 473 41.24 4.21 9.65
N MET A 474 41.48 5.50 9.39
CA MET A 474 42.06 5.98 8.13
C MET A 474 43.52 5.54 7.92
N SER A 475 44.22 5.20 9.00
CA SER A 475 45.60 4.68 8.96
C SER A 475 45.67 3.18 8.60
N LYS A 476 44.53 2.46 8.57
CA LYS A 476 44.51 1.05 8.18
C LYS A 476 44.53 0.93 6.67
N ASN A 477 45.44 0.11 6.15
CA ASN A 477 45.51 -0.15 4.72
C ASN A 477 44.40 -1.13 4.33
N THR A 478 43.44 -0.67 3.54
CA THR A 478 42.27 -1.46 3.09
C THR A 478 42.05 -1.22 1.61
N GLU A 479 41.73 -2.29 0.87
CA GLU A 479 41.43 -2.25 -0.58
C GLU A 479 40.33 -1.24 -0.93
N ALA A 480 39.41 -0.98 0.01
CA ALA A 480 38.30 -0.04 -0.14
C ALA A 480 38.74 1.43 -0.33
N LEU A 481 39.96 1.80 0.07
CA LEU A 481 40.48 3.16 0.00
C LEU A 481 41.64 3.34 -1.00
N GLU A 482 42.07 2.27 -1.68
CA GLU A 482 43.21 2.32 -2.62
C GLU A 482 42.94 3.24 -3.82
N SER A 483 41.70 3.23 -4.31
CA SER A 483 41.24 4.11 -5.41
C SER A 483 41.20 5.60 -5.05
N CYS A 484 41.34 5.95 -3.77
CA CYS A 484 41.16 7.31 -3.24
C CYS A 484 42.39 7.83 -2.46
N SER A 485 43.59 7.31 -2.73
CA SER A 485 44.82 7.59 -1.98
C SER A 485 45.08 9.08 -1.70
N SER A 486 44.95 9.95 -2.69
CA SER A 486 45.15 11.40 -2.54
C SER A 486 44.12 12.09 -1.62
N ALA A 487 42.85 11.67 -1.65
CA ALA A 487 41.82 12.22 -0.76
C ALA A 487 41.95 11.67 0.66
N ARG A 488 42.38 10.40 0.80
CA ARG A 488 42.67 9.78 2.09
C ARG A 488 43.81 10.49 2.82
N GLU A 489 44.94 10.77 2.15
CA GLU A 489 46.07 11.46 2.80
C GLU A 489 45.71 12.89 3.23
N ARG A 490 44.90 13.62 2.44
CA ARG A 490 44.43 14.97 2.83
C ARG A 490 43.50 14.95 4.03
N LEU A 491 42.55 14.01 4.09
CA LEU A 491 41.71 13.79 5.26
C LEU A 491 42.54 13.41 6.48
N ARG A 492 43.55 12.53 6.32
CA ARG A 492 44.44 12.13 7.41
C ARG A 492 45.20 13.32 8.00
N ALA A 493 45.77 14.17 7.15
CA ALA A 493 46.46 15.39 7.58
C ALA A 493 45.51 16.36 8.31
N ALA A 494 44.25 16.49 7.86
CA ALA A 494 43.24 17.30 8.52
C ALA A 494 42.86 16.75 9.90
N LEU A 495 42.69 15.42 10.02
CA LEU A 495 42.40 14.74 11.27
C LEU A 495 43.55 14.87 12.27
N GLU A 496 44.78 14.69 11.81
CA GLU A 496 45.99 14.84 12.62
C GLU A 496 46.11 16.26 13.17
N LYS A 497 45.90 17.28 12.32
CA LYS A 497 45.88 18.67 12.76
C LYS A 497 44.80 18.93 13.82
N ARG A 498 43.58 18.44 13.61
CA ARG A 498 42.46 18.59 14.57
C ARG A 498 42.73 17.88 15.91
N CYS A 499 43.53 16.81 15.92
CA CYS A 499 43.97 16.16 17.16
C CYS A 499 45.06 16.96 17.89
N HIS A 500 45.89 17.71 17.15
CA HIS A 500 46.98 18.51 17.72
C HIS A 500 46.53 19.89 18.22
N ASP A 501 45.43 20.45 17.70
CA ASP A 501 44.85 21.73 18.14
C ASP A 501 44.25 21.69 19.58
N GLN A 502 44.59 20.67 20.40
CA GLN A 502 44.11 20.46 21.77
C GLN A 502 45.21 20.48 22.85
N PHE A 503 46.45 20.87 22.50
CA PHE A 503 47.54 21.16 23.44
C PHE A 503 48.03 22.60 23.34
#